data_AF-W4LJ51-F1
#
_entry.id   AF-W4LJ51-F1
#
_cell.length_a   1.000
_cell.length_b   1.000
_cell.length_c   1.000
_cell.angle_alpha   90.00
_cell.angle_beta   90.00
_cell.angle_gamma   90.00
#
_symmetry.space_group_name_H-M   'P 1'
#
loop_
_entity.id
_entity.type
_entity.pdbx_description
1 polymer ?
#
loop_
_entity_poly.entity_id
_entity_poly.type
_entity_poly.pdbx_seq_one_letter_code
_entity_poly.pdbx_strand_id
1 'polypeptide(L)'
;MMRDPVCGMDVDPGLAAAIYAYAGATYYFCTQTCQARFEASPETYIDDGNPLSQYARSLYTDLHRLRKHFGHPSTASSSLPALSTAEWETILLLGQQGACNMRHIAATCGTALSTMTGIVDRLETHKALVRRSPSATDRRVVLVQLTEEGQRVYRHRLESDMQVVLTLLQPLTPQEQQTFVACLHKGVHRLAHEQAPDAPSSRRCPHGNHPA
;
A
#
# COMPACT_ATOMS: atom_id res chain seq x y z
N MET A 1 -39.30 -8.17 9.59
CA MET A 1 -38.32 -7.15 10.01
C MET A 1 -37.20 -7.11 8.98
N MET A 2 -36.70 -5.92 8.66
CA MET A 2 -35.60 -5.69 7.71
C MET A 2 -34.41 -5.09 8.45
N ARG A 3 -33.18 -5.40 8.07
CA ARG A 3 -31.99 -4.94 8.79
C ARG A 3 -31.43 -3.65 8.18
N ASP A 4 -31.17 -2.65 9.01
CA ASP A 4 -30.47 -1.44 8.62
C ASP A 4 -29.02 -1.81 8.21
N PRO A 5 -28.59 -1.54 6.96
CA PRO A 5 -27.30 -1.98 6.45
C PRO A 5 -26.10 -1.18 7.00
N VAL A 6 -26.34 -0.04 7.65
CA VAL A 6 -25.27 0.82 8.20
C VAL A 6 -24.95 0.45 9.65
N CYS A 7 -25.97 0.24 10.47
CA CYS A 7 -25.78 -0.03 11.91
C CYS A 7 -26.15 -1.46 12.33
N GLY A 8 -26.85 -2.22 11.47
CA GLY A 8 -27.25 -3.59 11.74
C GLY A 8 -28.47 -3.74 12.66
N MET A 9 -29.20 -2.66 12.96
CA MET A 9 -30.42 -2.67 13.77
C MET A 9 -31.60 -3.25 12.99
N ASP A 10 -32.47 -4.01 13.65
CA ASP A 10 -33.72 -4.49 13.04
C ASP A 10 -34.74 -3.35 12.97
N VAL A 11 -35.28 -3.15 11.77
CA VAL A 11 -36.24 -2.10 11.44
C VAL A 11 -37.53 -2.75 10.98
N ASP A 12 -38.65 -2.28 11.50
CA ASP A 12 -39.96 -2.57 10.93
C ASP A 12 -40.17 -1.67 9.70
N PRO A 13 -40.39 -2.22 8.49
CA PRO A 13 -40.66 -1.45 7.29
C PRO A 13 -41.80 -0.42 7.43
N GLY A 14 -42.81 -0.71 8.27
CA GLY A 14 -43.93 0.21 8.52
C GLY A 14 -43.62 1.37 9.46
N LEU A 15 -42.50 1.28 10.20
CA LEU A 15 -42.06 2.28 11.18
C LEU A 15 -40.63 2.79 10.90
N ALA A 16 -40.11 2.52 9.70
CA ALA A 16 -38.77 2.92 9.33
C ALA A 16 -38.63 4.45 9.38
N ALA A 17 -37.57 4.94 10.04
CA ALA A 17 -37.31 6.38 10.10
C ALA A 17 -36.92 6.95 8.73
N ALA A 18 -36.42 6.10 7.84
CA ALA A 18 -36.08 6.45 6.48
C ALA A 18 -36.13 5.22 5.56
N ILE A 19 -36.44 5.46 4.28
CA ILE A 19 -36.50 4.45 3.22
C ILE A 19 -35.76 5.00 2.01
N TYR A 20 -34.87 4.20 1.41
CA TYR A 20 -34.09 4.59 0.24
C TYR A 20 -34.06 3.48 -0.80
N ALA A 21 -34.28 3.83 -2.07
CA ALA A 21 -34.18 2.89 -3.18
C ALA A 21 -32.83 3.04 -3.88
N TYR A 22 -32.07 1.95 -3.98
CA TYR A 22 -30.76 1.93 -4.64
C TYR A 22 -30.55 0.60 -5.36
N ALA A 23 -30.00 0.64 -6.59
CA ALA A 23 -29.73 -0.53 -7.42
C ALA A 23 -30.91 -1.53 -7.56
N GLY A 24 -32.15 -1.03 -7.57
CA GLY A 24 -33.35 -1.84 -7.70
C GLY A 24 -33.84 -2.52 -6.41
N ALA A 25 -33.20 -2.26 -5.26
CA ALA A 25 -33.63 -2.72 -3.95
C ALA A 25 -34.06 -1.56 -3.04
N THR A 26 -34.96 -1.84 -2.10
CA THR A 26 -35.43 -0.88 -1.09
C THR A 26 -34.77 -1.17 0.25
N TYR A 27 -34.10 -0.16 0.81
CA TYR A 27 -33.42 -0.22 2.10
C TYR A 27 -34.19 0.60 3.14
N TYR A 28 -34.19 0.11 4.38
CA TYR A 28 -34.90 0.69 5.51
C TYR A 28 -33.91 1.02 6.62
N PHE A 29 -34.03 2.21 7.20
CA PHE A 29 -33.06 2.72 8.17
C PHE A 29 -33.70 3.06 9.51
N CYS A 30 -32.95 2.84 10.59
CA CYS A 30 -33.38 3.14 11.95
C CYS A 30 -33.39 4.66 12.22
N THR A 31 -32.59 5.42 11.47
CA THR A 31 -32.44 6.87 11.61
C THR A 31 -32.06 7.52 10.27
N GLN A 32 -32.36 8.81 10.16
CA GLN A 32 -31.97 9.62 8.99
C GLN A 32 -30.44 9.76 8.85
N THR A 33 -29.69 9.67 9.96
CA THR A 33 -28.22 9.62 9.95
C THR A 33 -27.68 8.36 9.29
N CYS A 34 -28.33 7.20 9.52
CA CYS A 34 -27.94 5.95 8.85
C CYS A 34 -28.24 6.02 7.35
N GLN A 35 -29.38 6.59 6.95
CA GLN A 35 -29.67 6.87 5.53
C GLN A 35 -28.59 7.77 4.90
N ALA A 36 -28.25 8.90 5.52
CA ALA A 36 -27.26 9.82 4.96
C ALA A 36 -25.86 9.19 4.79
N ARG A 37 -25.46 8.31 5.73
CA ARG A 37 -24.23 7.52 5.60
C ARG A 37 -24.29 6.51 4.47
N PHE A 38 -25.43 5.84 4.31
CA PHE A 38 -25.66 4.92 3.20
C PHE A 38 -25.60 5.64 1.86
N GLU A 39 -26.27 6.78 1.71
CA GLU A 39 -26.27 7.58 0.48
C GLU A 39 -24.88 8.07 0.07
N ALA A 40 -24.01 8.37 1.03
CA ALA A 40 -22.65 8.83 0.77
C ALA A 40 -21.75 7.74 0.14
N SER A 41 -21.99 6.46 0.47
CA SER A 41 -21.19 5.33 -0.06
C SER A 41 -21.98 4.00 -0.03
N PRO A 42 -23.04 3.85 -0.84
CA PRO A 42 -23.97 2.71 -0.77
C PRO A 42 -23.27 1.36 -0.96
N GLU A 43 -22.33 1.28 -1.90
CA GLU A 43 -21.51 0.10 -2.18
C GLU A 43 -20.72 -0.44 -0.96
N THR A 44 -20.50 0.38 0.07
CA THR A 44 -19.83 -0.06 1.31
C THR A 44 -20.76 -0.87 2.21
N TYR A 45 -22.07 -0.65 2.09
CA TYR A 45 -23.10 -1.18 3.00
C TYR A 45 -23.95 -2.27 2.37
N ILE A 46 -23.97 -2.34 1.03
CA ILE A 46 -24.75 -3.33 0.31
C ILE A 46 -23.96 -4.63 0.26
N ASP A 47 -24.58 -5.68 0.81
CA ASP A 47 -24.20 -7.05 0.46
C ASP A 47 -24.89 -7.38 -0.86
N ASP A 48 -24.13 -7.38 -1.95
CA ASP A 48 -24.61 -7.71 -3.30
C ASP A 48 -24.92 -9.21 -3.47
N GLY A 49 -24.87 -9.99 -2.38
CA GLY A 49 -25.00 -11.44 -2.39
C GLY A 49 -23.84 -12.14 -3.10
N ASN A 50 -22.81 -11.40 -3.51
CA ASN A 50 -21.64 -11.94 -4.16
C ASN A 50 -20.70 -12.52 -3.09
N PRO A 51 -20.39 -13.82 -3.12
CA PRO A 51 -19.42 -14.41 -2.22
C PRO A 51 -18.07 -13.67 -2.21
N LEU A 52 -17.69 -13.07 -3.35
CA LEU A 52 -16.47 -12.28 -3.46
C LEU A 52 -16.48 -11.05 -2.54
N SER A 53 -17.59 -10.35 -2.42
CA SER A 53 -17.73 -9.16 -1.56
C SER A 53 -17.58 -9.53 -0.09
N GLN A 54 -18.13 -10.68 0.32
CA GLN A 54 -17.94 -11.22 1.66
C GLN A 54 -16.47 -11.57 1.92
N TYR A 55 -15.81 -12.28 1.00
CA TYR A 55 -14.38 -12.61 1.11
C TYR A 55 -13.52 -11.35 1.12
N ALA A 56 -13.84 -10.33 0.32
CA ALA A 56 -13.13 -9.07 0.27
C ALA A 56 -13.20 -8.32 1.62
N ARG A 57 -14.36 -8.28 2.28
CA ARG A 57 -14.49 -7.69 3.63
C ARG A 57 -13.68 -8.44 4.69
N SER A 58 -13.70 -9.76 4.67
CA SER A 58 -12.88 -10.58 5.58
C SER A 58 -11.40 -10.30 5.35
N LEU A 59 -10.96 -10.39 4.09
CA LEU A 59 -9.58 -10.15 3.71
C LEU A 59 -9.11 -8.73 4.06
N TYR A 60 -9.94 -7.70 3.82
CA TYR A 60 -9.64 -6.33 4.22
C TYR A 60 -9.36 -6.24 5.72
N THR A 61 -10.23 -6.84 6.55
CA THR A 61 -10.07 -6.85 8.01
C THR A 61 -8.77 -7.55 8.41
N ASP A 62 -8.48 -8.70 7.80
CA ASP A 62 -7.28 -9.48 8.09
C ASP A 62 -6.00 -8.75 7.63
N LEU A 63 -6.00 -8.12 6.46
CA LEU A 63 -4.91 -7.26 5.98
C LEU A 63 -4.65 -6.09 6.94
N HIS A 64 -5.71 -5.47 7.49
CA HIS A 64 -5.56 -4.41 8.48
C HIS A 64 -4.92 -4.87 9.78
N ARG A 65 -5.23 -6.10 10.24
CA ARG A 65 -4.58 -6.72 11.40
C ARG A 65 -3.13 -7.05 11.08
N LEU A 66 -2.90 -7.68 9.93
CA LEU A 66 -1.59 -8.10 9.45
C LEU A 66 -0.64 -6.91 9.28
N ARG A 67 -1.12 -5.78 8.76
CA ARG A 67 -0.36 -4.52 8.64
C ARG A 67 0.21 -4.02 9.96
N LYS A 68 -0.43 -4.30 11.11
CA LYS A 68 0.12 -3.93 12.43
C LYS A 68 1.39 -4.70 12.77
N HIS A 69 1.58 -5.86 12.17
CA HIS A 69 2.78 -6.68 12.30
C HIS A 69 3.81 -6.33 11.22
N PHE A 70 3.36 -6.02 10.01
CA PHE A 70 4.18 -5.47 8.92
C PHE A 70 4.17 -3.94 8.94
N GLY A 71 4.81 -3.37 9.93
CA GLY A 71 5.00 -1.92 10.05
C GLY A 71 6.34 -1.64 10.68
N HIS A 72 6.94 -0.49 10.37
CA HIS A 72 8.17 -0.03 11.01
C HIS A 72 8.03 -0.22 12.52
N PRO A 73 9.03 -0.82 13.20
CA PRO A 73 8.93 -0.99 14.64
C PRO A 73 8.57 0.39 15.21
N SER A 74 7.48 0.45 15.98
CA SER A 74 7.39 1.47 17.02
C SER A 74 8.76 1.48 17.69
N THR A 75 9.26 2.66 18.01
CA THR A 75 10.63 3.03 18.46
C THR A 75 11.16 2.27 19.69
N ALA A 76 10.61 1.11 20.01
CA ALA A 76 10.83 0.22 21.13
C ALA A 76 12.00 -0.77 20.95
N SER A 77 12.55 -0.97 19.75
CA SER A 77 13.87 -1.61 19.62
C SER A 77 14.94 -0.54 19.79
N SER A 78 15.48 -0.43 21.01
CA SER A 78 16.38 0.64 21.46
C SER A 78 17.72 0.72 20.72
N SER A 79 18.03 -0.23 19.83
CA SER A 79 19.29 -0.32 19.10
C SER A 79 19.25 0.23 17.67
N LEU A 80 18.08 0.53 17.11
CA LEU A 80 17.95 1.02 15.73
C LEU A 80 17.69 2.53 15.66
N PRO A 81 18.23 3.22 14.65
CA PRO A 81 17.96 4.64 14.45
C PRO A 81 16.47 4.87 14.10
N ALA A 82 15.91 5.98 14.59
CA ALA A 82 14.57 6.39 14.21
C ALA A 82 14.51 6.79 12.72
N LEU A 83 13.65 6.12 11.96
CA LEU A 83 13.46 6.36 10.52
C LEU A 83 12.02 6.78 10.24
N SER A 84 11.86 7.79 9.38
CA SER A 84 10.56 8.11 8.77
C SER A 84 10.17 7.05 7.74
N THR A 85 8.90 7.00 7.34
CA THR A 85 8.39 6.03 6.35
C THR A 85 9.18 6.05 5.05
N ALA A 86 9.38 7.23 4.45
CA ALA A 86 10.08 7.37 3.18
C ALA A 86 11.59 7.03 3.27
N GLU A 87 12.23 7.32 4.40
CA GLU A 87 13.59 6.88 4.67
C GLU A 87 13.66 5.35 4.75
N TRP A 88 12.65 4.73 5.36
CA TRP A 88 12.59 3.30 5.49
C TRP A 88 12.35 2.59 4.15
N GLU A 89 11.41 3.09 3.35
CA GLU A 89 11.16 2.63 1.98
C GLU A 89 12.43 2.71 1.13
N THR A 90 13.21 3.79 1.29
CA THR A 90 14.50 3.95 0.60
C THR A 90 15.49 2.87 1.02
N ILE A 91 15.63 2.56 2.31
CA ILE A 91 16.53 1.50 2.78
C ILE A 91 16.06 0.12 2.31
N LEU A 92 14.75 -0.16 2.34
CA LEU A 92 14.18 -1.42 1.86
C LEU A 92 14.50 -1.62 0.38
N LEU A 93 14.27 -0.59 -0.44
CA LEU A 93 14.56 -0.59 -1.87
C LEU A 93 16.05 -0.87 -2.15
N LEU A 94 16.94 -0.10 -1.51
CA LEU A 94 18.39 -0.25 -1.68
C LEU A 94 18.91 -1.60 -1.17
N GLY A 95 18.28 -2.15 -0.13
CA GLY A 95 18.60 -3.49 0.38
C GLY A 95 18.20 -4.60 -0.59
N GLN A 96 17.06 -4.45 -1.27
CA GLN A 96 16.57 -5.42 -2.25
C GLN A 96 17.26 -5.33 -3.61
N GLN A 97 17.50 -4.11 -4.10
CA GLN A 97 17.96 -3.87 -5.48
C GLN A 97 19.44 -3.47 -5.56
N GLY A 98 20.09 -3.23 -4.43
CA GLY A 98 21.46 -2.74 -4.38
C GLY A 98 21.57 -1.27 -4.79
N ALA A 99 22.69 -0.91 -5.42
CA ALA A 99 23.02 0.47 -5.74
C ALA A 99 22.07 1.05 -6.82
N CYS A 100 21.35 2.12 -6.49
CA CYS A 100 20.34 2.74 -7.34
C CYS A 100 20.64 4.23 -7.59
N ASN A 101 20.22 4.76 -8.75
CA ASN A 101 20.28 6.20 -8.99
C ASN A 101 19.06 6.92 -8.35
N MET A 102 19.19 8.23 -8.12
CA MET A 102 18.17 9.03 -7.43
C MET A 102 16.80 9.02 -8.12
N ARG A 103 16.77 8.98 -9.46
CA ARG A 103 15.51 8.96 -10.23
C ARG A 103 14.75 7.66 -10.00
N HIS A 104 15.45 6.53 -9.95
CA HIS A 104 14.87 5.22 -9.67
C HIS A 104 14.31 5.13 -8.26
N ILE A 105 15.06 5.64 -7.28
CA ILE A 105 14.62 5.66 -5.87
C ILE A 105 13.37 6.52 -5.72
N ALA A 106 13.37 7.73 -6.29
CA ALA A 106 12.23 8.65 -6.24
C ALA A 106 10.97 8.03 -6.85
N ALA A 107 11.08 7.42 -8.04
CA ALA A 107 9.97 6.76 -8.73
C ALA A 107 9.42 5.59 -7.92
N THR A 108 10.29 4.74 -7.38
CA THR A 108 9.88 3.53 -6.65
C THR A 108 9.26 3.86 -5.29
N CYS A 109 9.77 4.87 -4.59
CA CYS A 109 9.20 5.36 -3.33
C CYS A 109 8.01 6.33 -3.54
N GLY A 110 7.60 6.61 -4.79
CA GLY A 110 6.47 7.49 -5.08
C GLY A 110 6.67 8.95 -4.62
N THR A 111 7.90 9.46 -4.65
CA THR A 111 8.23 10.84 -4.21
C THR A 111 8.80 11.68 -5.34
N ALA A 112 8.70 13.01 -5.22
CA ALA A 112 9.38 13.93 -6.13
C ALA A 112 10.90 13.85 -5.96
N LEU A 113 11.66 14.07 -7.04
CA LEU A 113 13.12 13.99 -7.03
C LEU A 113 13.77 14.93 -6.00
N SER A 114 13.23 16.14 -5.83
CA SER A 114 13.70 17.12 -4.84
C SER A 114 13.55 16.60 -3.40
N THR A 115 12.42 15.98 -3.09
CA THR A 115 12.16 15.34 -1.79
C THR A 115 13.10 14.17 -1.56
N MET A 116 13.30 13.33 -2.58
CA MET A 116 14.18 12.17 -2.48
C MET A 116 15.64 12.56 -2.23
N THR A 117 16.13 13.63 -2.88
CA THR A 117 17.48 14.16 -2.59
C THR A 117 17.63 14.49 -1.10
N GLY A 118 16.66 15.20 -0.52
CA GLY A 118 16.68 15.53 0.91
C GLY A 118 16.57 14.30 1.82
N ILE A 119 15.84 13.26 1.42
CA ILE A 119 15.78 11.98 2.15
C ILE A 119 17.16 11.30 2.15
N VAL A 120 17.78 11.15 0.98
CA VAL A 120 19.10 10.52 0.86
C VAL A 120 20.17 11.36 1.56
N ASP A 121 20.10 12.69 1.50
CA ASP A 121 21.01 13.57 2.24
C ASP A 121 20.95 13.31 3.75
N ARG A 122 19.75 13.17 4.32
CA ARG A 122 19.63 12.85 5.76
C ARG A 122 20.13 11.45 6.09
N LEU A 123 19.82 10.46 5.25
CA LEU A 123 20.28 9.09 5.43
C LEU A 123 21.82 8.99 5.35
N GLU A 124 22.46 9.79 4.51
CA GLU A 124 23.91 9.84 4.35
C GLU A 124 24.58 10.64 5.47
N THR A 125 24.16 11.89 5.68
CA THR A 125 24.89 12.84 6.53
C THR A 125 24.58 12.70 8.02
N HIS A 126 23.32 12.44 8.38
CA HIS A 126 22.90 12.38 9.79
C HIS A 126 22.83 10.96 10.33
N LYS A 127 22.56 9.97 9.48
CA LYS A 127 22.34 8.57 9.90
C LYS A 127 23.42 7.60 9.43
N ALA A 128 24.27 7.99 8.49
CA ALA A 128 25.33 7.15 7.92
C ALA A 128 24.85 5.78 7.41
N LEU A 129 23.60 5.69 6.95
CA LEU A 129 22.97 4.44 6.49
C LEU A 129 23.12 4.21 4.99
N VAL A 130 23.41 5.27 4.23
CA VAL A 130 23.65 5.20 2.79
C VAL A 130 24.91 5.97 2.45
N ARG A 131 25.50 5.64 1.31
CA ARG A 131 26.63 6.36 0.72
C ARG A 131 26.40 6.57 -0.77
N ARG A 132 26.92 7.68 -1.29
CA ARG A 132 26.95 7.97 -2.73
C ARG A 132 28.30 7.61 -3.34
N SER A 133 28.27 7.04 -4.53
CA SER A 133 29.47 6.76 -5.33
C SER A 133 29.19 6.97 -6.81
N PRO A 134 30.17 7.42 -7.61
CA PRO A 134 30.05 7.43 -9.06
C PRO A 134 29.80 6.01 -9.58
N SER A 135 28.97 5.88 -10.61
CA SER A 135 28.82 4.61 -11.32
C SER A 135 30.13 4.23 -11.99
N ALA A 136 30.44 2.93 -11.98
CA ALA A 136 31.60 2.38 -12.67
C ALA A 136 31.46 2.50 -14.21
N THR A 137 30.23 2.45 -14.72
CA THR A 137 29.94 2.48 -16.16
C THR A 137 29.85 3.90 -16.72
N ASP A 138 29.33 4.85 -15.93
CA ASP A 138 29.26 6.27 -16.28
C ASP A 138 29.46 7.13 -15.03
N ARG A 139 30.64 7.76 -14.91
CA ARG A 139 30.99 8.57 -13.74
C ARG A 139 30.09 9.79 -13.53
N ARG A 140 29.29 10.19 -14.53
CA ARG A 140 28.30 11.27 -14.39
C ARG A 140 27.07 10.82 -13.61
N VAL A 141 26.83 9.51 -13.52
CA VAL A 141 25.72 8.94 -12.75
C VAL A 141 26.18 8.71 -11.33
N VAL A 142 25.47 9.30 -10.38
CA VAL A 142 25.66 9.04 -8.95
C VAL A 142 24.72 7.92 -8.53
N LEU A 143 25.29 6.88 -7.91
CA LEU A 143 24.55 5.77 -7.31
C LEU A 143 24.54 5.93 -5.79
N VAL A 144 23.40 5.60 -5.19
CA VAL A 144 23.19 5.50 -3.76
C VAL A 144 23.15 4.02 -3.40
N GLN A 145 23.84 3.63 -2.33
CA GLN A 145 23.85 2.26 -1.83
C GLN A 145 23.88 2.26 -0.30
N LEU A 146 23.45 1.16 0.32
CA LEU A 146 23.55 1.00 1.77
C LEU A 146 25.03 0.99 2.21
N THR A 147 25.29 1.58 3.37
CA THR A 147 26.52 1.31 4.12
C THR A 147 26.39 -0.05 4.83
N GLU A 148 27.46 -0.52 5.48
CA GLU A 148 27.37 -1.70 6.33
C GLU A 148 26.30 -1.54 7.42
N GLU A 149 26.22 -0.35 8.02
CA GLU A 149 25.18 -0.01 9.00
C GLU A 149 23.79 -0.07 8.38
N GLY A 150 23.58 0.57 7.22
CA GLY A 150 22.33 0.48 6.47
C GLY A 150 21.93 -0.96 6.18
N GLN A 151 22.90 -1.83 5.88
CA GLN A 151 22.67 -3.26 5.66
C GLN A 151 22.31 -4.02 6.93
N ARG A 152 22.85 -3.67 8.10
CA ARG A 152 22.39 -4.26 9.38
C ARG A 152 20.93 -3.88 9.65
N VAL A 153 20.63 -2.60 9.47
CA VAL A 153 19.30 -2.03 9.65
C VAL A 153 18.28 -2.69 8.71
N TYR A 154 18.62 -2.87 7.43
CA TYR A 154 17.81 -3.64 6.46
C TYR A 154 17.64 -5.11 6.87
N ARG A 155 18.71 -5.81 7.26
CA ARG A 155 18.65 -7.24 7.62
C ARG A 155 17.80 -7.50 8.86
N HIS A 156 17.96 -6.70 9.91
CA HIS A 156 17.12 -6.82 11.10
C HIS A 156 15.64 -6.64 10.75
N ARG A 157 15.34 -5.72 9.83
CA ARG A 157 13.98 -5.51 9.35
C ARG A 157 13.46 -6.74 8.59
N LEU A 158 14.24 -7.22 7.62
CA LEU A 158 13.90 -8.38 6.82
C LEU A 158 13.63 -9.61 7.68
N GLU A 159 14.46 -9.84 8.70
CA GLU A 159 14.29 -10.94 9.66
C GLU A 159 13.00 -10.80 10.47
N SER A 160 12.71 -9.60 10.99
CA SER A 160 11.47 -9.32 11.70
C SER A 160 10.23 -9.54 10.83
N ASP A 161 10.24 -9.03 9.59
CA ASP A 161 9.13 -9.22 8.65
C ASP A 161 8.98 -10.71 8.28
N MET A 162 10.10 -11.41 8.07
CA MET A 162 10.10 -12.85 7.79
C MET A 162 9.51 -13.66 8.93
N GLN A 163 9.79 -13.28 10.19
CA GLN A 163 9.24 -13.96 11.35
C GLN A 163 7.71 -13.84 11.42
N VAL A 164 7.15 -12.70 11.00
CA VAL A 164 5.69 -12.55 10.88
C VAL A 164 5.14 -13.48 9.80
N VAL A 165 5.79 -13.54 8.63
CA VAL A 165 5.38 -14.46 7.55
C VAL A 165 5.43 -15.92 8.02
N LEU A 166 6.49 -16.33 8.71
CA LEU A 166 6.61 -17.67 9.28
C LEU A 166 5.48 -17.95 10.28
N THR A 167 5.17 -17.01 11.16
CA THR A 167 4.09 -17.14 12.15
C THR A 167 2.72 -17.26 11.48
N LEU A 168 2.50 -16.58 10.36
CA LEU A 168 1.29 -16.68 9.55
C LEU A 168 1.15 -18.05 8.88
N LEU A 169 2.25 -18.62 8.37
CA LEU A 169 2.23 -19.87 7.61
C LEU A 169 2.33 -21.13 8.49
N GLN A 170 2.90 -21.03 9.68
CA GLN A 170 3.13 -22.17 10.59
C GLN A 170 1.86 -22.96 10.97
N PRO A 171 0.67 -22.34 11.15
CA PRO A 171 -0.56 -23.08 11.45
C PRO A 171 -1.13 -23.87 10.26
N LEU A 172 -0.68 -23.59 9.03
CA LEU A 172 -1.17 -24.21 7.80
C LEU A 172 -0.41 -25.50 7.48
N THR A 173 -1.11 -26.51 6.97
CA THR A 173 -0.47 -27.71 6.41
C THR A 173 0.38 -27.36 5.18
N PRO A 174 1.34 -28.21 4.76
CA PRO A 174 2.16 -27.93 3.58
C PRO A 174 1.36 -27.67 2.30
N GLN A 175 0.22 -28.36 2.13
CA GLN A 175 -0.66 -28.15 0.97
C GLN A 175 -1.41 -26.81 1.06
N GLU A 176 -1.87 -26.43 2.24
CA GLU A 176 -2.50 -25.12 2.47
C GLU A 176 -1.50 -23.98 2.29
N GLN A 177 -0.25 -24.13 2.75
CA GLN A 177 0.83 -23.15 2.52
C GLN A 177 1.06 -22.91 1.03
N GLN A 178 1.21 -23.98 0.25
CA GLN A 178 1.40 -23.89 -1.20
C GLN A 178 0.20 -23.20 -1.87
N THR A 179 -1.02 -23.59 -1.48
CA THR A 179 -2.26 -23.02 -2.05
C THR A 179 -2.40 -21.54 -1.70
N PHE A 180 -2.17 -21.17 -0.44
CA PHE A 180 -2.23 -19.80 0.04
C PHE A 180 -1.24 -18.90 -0.72
N VAL A 181 0.04 -19.31 -0.79
CA VAL A 181 1.07 -18.56 -1.51
C VAL A 181 0.74 -18.43 -3.00
N ALA A 182 0.28 -19.50 -3.64
CA ALA A 182 -0.10 -19.49 -5.05
C ALA A 182 -1.28 -18.53 -5.32
N CYS A 183 -2.31 -18.54 -4.48
CA CYS A 183 -3.47 -17.65 -4.61
C CYS A 183 -3.09 -16.19 -4.33
N LEU A 184 -2.30 -15.94 -3.28
CA LEU A 184 -1.83 -14.59 -2.95
C LEU A 184 -0.97 -14.01 -4.07
N HIS A 185 -0.02 -14.79 -4.62
CA HIS A 185 0.78 -14.35 -5.77
C HIS A 185 -0.07 -13.97 -6.99
N LYS A 186 -1.11 -14.76 -7.31
CA LYS A 186 -2.02 -14.43 -8.42
C LYS A 186 -2.70 -13.06 -8.22
N GLY A 187 -3.19 -12.79 -7.01
CA GLY A 187 -3.84 -11.52 -6.68
C GLY A 187 -2.87 -10.33 -6.69
N VAL A 188 -1.72 -10.46 -6.02
CA VAL A 188 -0.71 -9.40 -5.92
C VAL A 188 -0.13 -9.05 -7.29
N HIS A 189 0.14 -10.05 -8.14
CA HIS A 189 0.65 -9.82 -9.48
C HIS A 189 -0.31 -8.97 -10.31
N ARG A 190 -1.63 -9.19 -10.18
CA ARG A 190 -2.63 -8.37 -10.89
C ARG A 190 -2.55 -6.89 -10.50
N LEU A 191 -2.40 -6.60 -9.20
CA LEU A 191 -2.26 -5.22 -8.70
C LEU A 191 -1.00 -4.53 -9.25
N ALA A 192 0.11 -5.27 -9.34
CA ALA A 192 1.37 -4.73 -9.88
C ALA A 192 1.28 -4.36 -11.37
N HIS A 193 0.47 -5.07 -12.16
CA HIS A 193 0.26 -4.79 -13.59
C HIS A 193 -0.80 -3.70 -13.83
N GLU A 194 -1.81 -3.56 -12.98
CA GLU A 194 -2.82 -2.49 -13.07
C GLU A 194 -2.25 -1.10 -12.70
N GLN A 195 -1.13 -1.04 -11.96
CA GLN A 195 -0.47 0.22 -11.53
C GLN A 195 0.53 0.80 -12.54
N ALA A 196 0.73 0.21 -13.73
CA ALA A 196 1.55 0.84 -14.77
C ALA A 196 0.83 2.11 -15.28
N PRO A 197 1.35 3.32 -15.04
CA PRO A 197 0.70 4.52 -15.54
C PRO A 197 0.78 4.53 -17.06
N ASP A 198 -0.36 4.72 -17.71
CA ASP A 198 -0.44 5.13 -19.10
C ASP A 198 0.57 6.25 -19.33
N ALA A 199 1.59 5.95 -20.14
CA ALA A 199 2.52 6.95 -20.63
C ALA A 199 1.67 8.08 -21.25
N PRO A 200 1.96 9.36 -20.96
CA PRO A 200 1.19 10.44 -21.54
C PRO A 200 1.27 10.33 -23.06
N SER A 201 0.11 10.11 -23.68
CA SER A 201 -0.04 10.04 -25.13
C SER A 201 0.66 11.26 -25.71
N SER A 202 1.61 11.03 -26.63
CA SER A 202 2.23 12.08 -27.42
C SER A 202 1.16 12.87 -28.16
N ARG A 203 0.65 13.94 -27.56
CA ARG A 203 -0.06 14.98 -28.31
C ARG A 203 0.99 15.70 -29.13
N ARG A 204 1.01 15.34 -30.40
CA ARG A 204 1.69 16.01 -31.50
C ARG A 204 1.57 17.52 -31.32
N CYS A 205 2.71 18.21 -31.39
CA CYS A 205 2.74 19.63 -31.71
C CYS A 205 2.07 19.82 -33.08
N PRO A 206 1.07 20.69 -33.25
CA PRO A 206 0.75 21.21 -34.55
C PRO A 206 1.76 22.32 -34.87
N HIS A 207 2.60 22.06 -35.87
CA HIS A 207 3.16 23.14 -36.66
C HIS A 207 2.05 24.05 -37.19
N GLY A 208 2.29 25.36 -37.22
CA GLY A 208 1.46 26.26 -38.03
C GLY A 208 1.63 27.75 -37.73
N ASN A 209 2.42 28.40 -38.59
CA ASN A 209 2.24 29.75 -39.13
C ASN A 209 2.75 31.00 -38.37
N HIS A 210 3.88 31.52 -38.86
CA HIS A 210 4.05 32.95 -39.18
C HIS A 210 2.93 33.41 -40.14
N PRO A 211 2.41 34.65 -40.01
CA PRO A 211 3.01 35.86 -40.66
C PRO A 211 2.81 37.13 -39.78
N ALA A 212 3.31 38.34 -40.04
CA ALA A 212 4.12 38.98 -41.08
C ALA A 212 5.05 39.99 -40.38
#